data_AF-A0A6P0TY85-F1
#
_entry.id   AF-A0A6P0TY85-F1
#
_cell.length_a   1.000
_cell.length_b   1.000
_cell.length_c   1.000
_cell.angle_alpha   90.00
_cell.angle_beta   90.00
_cell.angle_gamma   90.00
#
_symmetry.space_group_name_H-M   'P 1'
#
loop_
_entity.id
_entity.type
_entity.pdbx_description
1 polymer ?
#
loop_
_entity_poly.entity_id
_entity_poly.type
_entity_poly.pdbx_seq_one_letter_code
_entity_poly.pdbx_strand_id
1 'polypeptide(L)' 'MSETIEANTSTPTTQEIEEVITGLEQLKERIVNETIEAAKKVKMSKAKVMAKLEQHPELSFIDKTLKELRLQQPTP' A
#
# COMPACT_ATOMS: atom_id res chain seq x y z
N MET A 1 3.64 -8.48 -33.65
CA MET A 1 3.01 -8.92 -32.38
C MET A 1 2.45 -7.65 -31.77
N SER A 2 1.17 -7.42 -32.00
CA SER A 2 0.49 -6.19 -31.63
C SER A 2 -0.28 -6.49 -30.36
N GLU A 3 0.34 -6.28 -29.20
CA GLU A 3 -0.41 -6.15 -27.96
C GLU A 3 -0.78 -4.68 -27.83
N THR A 4 -1.94 -4.37 -28.40
CA THR A 4 -2.73 -3.18 -28.09
C THR A 4 -2.99 -3.21 -26.59
N ILE A 5 -2.37 -2.28 -25.87
CA ILE A 5 -2.77 -1.95 -24.50
C ILE A 5 -4.15 -1.32 -24.62
N GLU A 6 -5.18 -2.14 -24.59
CA GLU A 6 -6.56 -1.69 -24.39
C GLU A 6 -6.61 -1.12 -22.97
N ALA A 7 -6.48 0.19 -22.87
CA ALA A 7 -6.81 0.93 -21.67
C ALA A 7 -8.30 0.69 -21.40
N ASN A 8 -8.60 -0.34 -20.60
CA ASN A 8 -9.92 -0.70 -20.17
C ASN A 8 -10.46 0.44 -19.28
N THR A 9 -11.17 1.40 -19.88
CA THR A 9 -11.94 2.45 -19.20
C THR A 9 -13.23 1.90 -18.59
N SER A 10 -13.21 0.66 -18.11
CA SER A 10 -14.32 0.07 -17.36
C SER A 10 -14.19 0.49 -15.91
N THR A 11 -15.31 0.85 -15.28
CA THR A 11 -15.37 1.01 -13.83
C THR A 11 -14.79 -0.25 -13.18
N PRO A 12 -13.72 -0.13 -12.38
CA PRO A 12 -13.06 -1.29 -11.80
C PRO A 12 -14.09 -2.09 -10.99
N THR A 13 -14.11 -3.40 -11.20
CA THR A 13 -15.03 -4.27 -10.46
C THR A 13 -14.63 -4.33 -8.98
N THR A 14 -15.59 -4.62 -8.10
CA THR A 14 -15.31 -4.76 -6.65
C THR A 14 -14.16 -5.74 -6.38
N GLN A 15 -14.05 -6.82 -7.16
CA GLN A 15 -12.97 -7.81 -7.05
C GLN A 15 -11.61 -7.23 -7.41
N GLU A 16 -11.51 -6.44 -8.48
CA GLU A 16 -10.26 -5.78 -8.87
C GLU A 16 -9.82 -4.77 -7.81
N ILE A 17 -10.77 -4.00 -7.26
CA ILE A 17 -10.47 -3.05 -6.17
C ILE A 17 -9.96 -3.80 -4.93
N GLU A 18 -10.57 -4.94 -4.58
CA GLU A 18 -10.16 -5.76 -3.44
C GLU A 18 -8.77 -6.39 -3.63
N GLU A 19 -8.44 -6.84 -4.84
CA GLU A 19 -7.11 -7.37 -5.16
C GLU A 19 -6.04 -6.28 -5.02
N VAL A 20 -6.32 -5.07 -5.53
CA VAL A 20 -5.42 -3.92 -5.38
C VAL A 20 -5.27 -3.51 -3.92
N ILE A 21 -6.36 -3.46 -3.14
CA ILE A 21 -6.32 -3.20 -1.70
C ILE A 21 -5.43 -4.23 -1.00
N THR A 22 -5.62 -5.52 -1.29
CA THR A 22 -4.84 -6.61 -0.69
C THR A 22 -3.35 -6.47 -1.01
N GLY A 23 -3.01 -6.19 -2.27
CA GLY A 23 -1.62 -5.98 -2.69
C GLY A 23 -0.98 -4.77 -2.00
N LEU A 24 -1.72 -3.68 -1.86
CA LEU A 24 -1.27 -2.48 -1.14
C LEU A 24 -1.06 -2.75 0.35
N GLU A 25 -1.92 -3.54 0.99
CA GLU A 25 -1.76 -3.93 2.40
C GLU A 25 -0.54 -4.83 2.62
N GLN A 26 -0.30 -5.78 1.72
CA GLN A 26 0.92 -6.61 1.74
C GLN A 26 2.19 -5.77 1.54
N LEU A 27 2.16 -4.79 0.63
CA LEU A 27 3.27 -3.87 0.42
C LEU A 27 3.54 -3.04 1.67
N LYS A 28 2.49 -2.51 2.31
CA LYS A 28 2.57 -1.79 3.58
C LYS A 28 3.25 -2.62 4.66
N GLU A 29 2.82 -3.86 4.82
CA GLU A 29 3.39 -4.79 5.81
C GLU A 29 4.88 -5.06 5.52
N ARG A 30 5.24 -5.28 4.25
CA ARG A 30 6.63 -5.51 3.85
C ARG A 30 7.52 -4.32 4.26
N ILE A 31 7.12 -3.10 3.93
CA ILE A 31 7.87 -1.87 4.28
C ILE A 31 8.04 -1.75 5.80
N VAL A 32 6.98 -2.03 6.55
CA VAL A 32 7.01 -2.00 8.01
C VAL A 32 7.99 -3.04 8.55
N ASN A 33 7.92 -4.27 8.07
CA ASN A 33 8.80 -5.36 8.49
C ASN A 33 10.26 -5.06 8.15
N GLU A 34 10.55 -4.65 6.91
CA GLU A 34 11.91 -4.28 6.49
C GLU A 34 12.47 -3.13 7.34
N THR A 35 11.65 -2.13 7.65
CA THR A 35 12.06 -1.02 8.51
C THR A 35 12.35 -1.49 9.93
N ILE A 36 11.53 -2.38 10.49
CA ILE A 36 11.75 -2.95 11.82
C ILE A 36 13.01 -3.83 11.84
N GLU A 37 13.23 -4.65 10.81
CA GLU A 37 14.42 -5.50 10.71
C GLU A 37 15.70 -4.66 10.55
N ALA A 38 15.68 -3.64 9.70
CA ALA A 38 16.78 -2.70 9.56
C ALA A 38 17.05 -1.95 10.87
N ALA A 39 15.98 -1.52 11.57
CA ALA A 39 16.08 -0.88 12.87
C ALA A 39 16.70 -1.78 13.95
N LYS A 40 16.33 -3.07 13.97
CA LYS A 40 16.92 -4.06 14.89
C LYS A 40 18.42 -4.19 14.69
N LYS A 41 18.89 -4.24 13.43
CA LYS A 41 20.32 -4.34 13.08
C LYS A 41 21.14 -3.18 13.66
N VAL A 42 20.57 -1.98 13.70
CA VAL A 42 21.23 -0.77 14.22
C VAL A 42 20.80 -0.40 15.65
N LYS A 43 20.07 -1.29 16.34
CA LYS A 43 19.54 -1.08 17.71
C LYS A 43 18.75 0.24 17.85
N MET A 44 18.00 0.62 16.83
CA MET A 44 17.18 1.83 16.85
C MET A 44 16.04 1.69 17.86
N SER A 45 15.79 2.75 18.64
CA SER A 45 14.70 2.77 19.61
C SER A 45 13.34 2.76 18.93
N LYS A 46 12.33 2.14 19.57
CA LYS A 46 10.96 2.04 19.04
C LYS A 46 10.40 3.40 18.59
N ALA A 47 10.63 4.47 19.35
CA ALA A 47 10.18 5.82 18.99
C ALA A 47 10.74 6.31 17.66
N LYS A 48 12.03 6.06 17.38
CA LYS A 48 12.65 6.42 16.10
C LYS A 48 12.16 5.56 14.95
N VAL A 49 11.90 4.27 15.19
CA VAL A 49 11.31 3.37 14.18
C VAL A 49 9.92 3.86 13.78
N MET A 50 9.07 4.18 14.76
CA MET A 50 7.73 4.70 14.51
C MET A 50 7.77 6.03 13.75
N ALA A 51 8.61 6.98 14.17
CA ALA A 51 8.77 8.24 13.44
C ALA A 51 9.23 8.02 11.98
N LYS A 52 10.11 7.05 11.73
CA LYS A 52 10.58 6.72 10.39
C LYS A 52 9.50 6.05 9.53
N LEU A 53 8.62 5.25 10.12
CA LEU A 53 7.45 4.69 9.46
C LEU A 53 6.42 5.80 9.15
N GLU A 54 6.11 6.67 10.11
CA GLU A 54 5.18 7.79 9.92
C GLU A 54 5.64 8.76 8.81
N GLN A 55 6.95 8.97 8.70
CA GLN A 55 7.55 9.81 7.65
C GLN A 55 7.84 9.04 6.34
N HIS A 56 7.45 7.77 6.23
CA HIS A 56 7.72 6.99 5.02
C HIS A 56 6.76 7.43 3.90
N PRO A 57 7.27 8.02 2.80
CA PRO A 57 6.43 8.58 1.75
C PRO A 57 5.55 7.52 1.09
N GLU A 58 6.06 6.30 0.94
CA GLU A 58 5.33 5.19 0.33
C GLU A 58 4.19 4.69 1.24
N LEU A 59 4.34 4.73 2.57
CA LEU A 59 3.26 4.36 3.49
C LEU A 59 2.14 5.41 3.41
N SER A 60 2.51 6.70 3.40
CA SER A 60 1.55 7.79 3.17
C SER A 60 0.82 7.68 1.83
N PHE A 61 1.51 7.27 0.76
CA PHE A 61 0.88 7.04 -0.54
C PHE A 61 -0.09 5.86 -0.47
N ILE A 62 0.36 4.72 0.07
CA ILE A 62 -0.46 3.51 0.23
C ILE A 62 -1.72 3.82 1.04
N ASP A 63 -1.61 4.52 2.18
CA ASP A 63 -2.77 4.85 3.02
C ASP A 63 -3.76 5.77 2.31
N LYS A 64 -3.28 6.75 1.52
CA LYS A 64 -4.14 7.59 0.70
C LYS A 64 -4.88 6.78 -0.36
N THR A 65 -4.15 5.93 -1.09
CA THR A 65 -4.72 5.08 -2.13
C THR A 65 -5.71 4.08 -1.56
N LEU A 66 -5.39 3.43 -0.43
CA LEU A 66 -6.31 2.53 0.28
C LEU A 66 -7.60 3.24 0.70
N LYS A 67 -7.49 4.48 1.20
CA LYS A 67 -8.66 5.27 1.56
C LYS A 67 -9.52 5.58 0.33
N GLU A 68 -8.91 5.96 -0.78
CA GLU A 68 -9.63 6.26 -2.03
C GLU A 68 -10.30 5.01 -2.63
N LEU A 69 -9.60 3.88 -2.64
CA LEU A 69 -10.13 2.61 -3.12
C LEU A 69 -11.29 2.11 -2.24
N ARG A 70 -11.20 2.29 -0.91
CA ARG A 70 -12.30 1.96 0.01
C ARG A 70 -13.51 2.88 -0.13
N LEU A 71 -13.34 4.12 -0.58
CA LEU A 71 -14.47 5.00 -0.92
C LEU A 71 -15.14 4.62 -2.24
N GLN A 72 -14.41 3.97 -3.13
CA GLN A 72 -14.92 3.44 -4.41
C GLN A 72 -15.59 2.08 -4.25
N GLN A 73 -15.30 1.35 -3.17
CA GLN A 73 -16.06 0.16 -2.80
C GLN A 73 -17.49 0.60 -2.44
N PRO A 74 -18.53 0.04 -3.08
CA PRO A 74 -19.89 0.25 -2.62
C PRO A 74 -20.00 -0.28 -1.19
N THR A 75 -20.28 0.60 -0.24
CA THR A 75 -20.65 0.18 1.12
C THR A 75 -21.82 -0.82 1.02
N PRO A 76 -21.76 -1.95 1.74
CA PRO A 76 -22.81 -2.98 1.71
C PRO A 76 -24.16 -2.45 2.17
#